data_AF-A0A2N2E6D4-F1
#
_entry.id   AF-A0A2N2E6D4-F1
#
_cell.length_a   1.000
_cell.length_b   1.000
_cell.length_c   1.000
_cell.angle_alpha   90.00
_cell.angle_beta   90.00
_cell.angle_gamma   90.00
#
_symmetry.space_group_name_H-M   'P 1'
#
loop_
_entity.id
_entity.type
_entity.pdbx_description
1 polymer ?
#
loop_
_entity_poly.entity_id
_entity_poly.type
_entity_poly.pdbx_seq_one_letter_code
_entity_poly.pdbx_strand_id
1 'polypeptide(L)'
;MTDMKKIVLLLVIVLFSSMCLTGCFLTDKISSLKQGFNQEESLTDSEIQTPTVIIETPQNAVTVNAETQTIALYFKDQAGKLVLEERMIPKVEGIARSAMEELIKGPTQAGLESTLPASAKLLDINVKSDGLAIVDFSGDLITGLPASEAAEKLAVYSIVNTLTQFASVEKVELRVDGQRVSTLIGYVEINQNLVRDTSLIR
;
A
#
# COMPACT_ATOMS: atom_id res chain seq x y z
N MET A 1 39.19 -5.07 38.58
CA MET A 1 38.37 -4.66 37.41
C MET A 1 38.45 -5.66 36.24
N THR A 2 39.41 -6.57 36.25
CA THR A 2 39.63 -7.61 35.22
C THR A 2 38.68 -8.80 35.33
N ASP A 3 38.26 -9.18 36.53
CA ASP A 3 37.44 -10.38 36.73
C ASP A 3 35.97 -10.17 36.36
N MET A 4 35.43 -8.98 36.63
CA MET A 4 34.06 -8.63 36.23
C MET A 4 33.88 -8.60 34.71
N LYS A 5 34.92 -8.21 33.96
CA LYS A 5 34.92 -8.22 32.49
C LYS A 5 34.98 -9.64 31.92
N LYS A 6 35.73 -10.54 32.57
CA LYS A 6 35.81 -11.97 32.19
C LYS A 6 34.49 -12.71 32.45
N ILE A 7 33.81 -12.40 33.55
CA ILE A 7 32.50 -12.97 33.88
C ILE A 7 31.43 -12.51 32.88
N VAL A 8 31.39 -11.22 32.56
CA VAL A 8 30.46 -10.69 31.54
C VAL A 8 30.76 -11.26 30.16
N LEU A 9 32.04 -11.41 29.78
CA LEU A 9 32.43 -12.04 28.52
C LEU A 9 32.01 -13.51 28.44
N LEU A 10 32.16 -14.28 29.53
CA LEU A 10 31.73 -15.68 29.57
C LEU A 10 30.20 -15.82 29.46
N LEU A 11 29.43 -14.93 30.09
CA LEU A 11 27.96 -14.97 30.00
C LEU A 11 27.45 -14.65 28.58
N VAL A 12 28.10 -13.71 27.88
CA VAL A 12 27.73 -13.38 26.49
C VAL A 12 28.03 -14.54 25.53
N ILE A 13 29.15 -15.25 25.72
CA ILE A 13 29.51 -16.41 24.88
C ILE A 13 28.53 -17.58 25.10
N VAL A 14 28.13 -17.83 26.34
CA VAL A 14 27.14 -18.90 26.66
C VAL A 14 25.76 -18.57 26.08
N LEU A 15 25.34 -17.30 26.12
CA LEU A 15 24.08 -16.86 25.51
C LEU A 15 24.11 -16.97 23.98
N PHE A 16 25.24 -16.67 23.34
CA PHE A 16 25.39 -16.78 21.89
C PHE A 16 25.45 -18.25 21.41
N SER A 17 26.10 -19.11 22.20
CA SER A 17 26.19 -20.56 21.94
C SER A 17 24.84 -21.28 22.04
N SER A 18 23.88 -20.74 22.78
CA SER A 18 22.52 -21.30 22.91
C SER A 18 21.65 -21.04 21.67
N MET A 19 22.06 -20.15 20.76
CA MET A 19 21.28 -19.75 19.58
C MET A 19 21.68 -20.48 18.29
N CYS A 20 22.63 -21.43 18.37
CA CYS A 20 23.14 -22.18 17.21
C CYS A 20 22.67 -23.65 17.14
N LEU A 21 21.67 -24.07 17.93
CA LEU A 21 21.21 -25.47 17.98
C LEU A 21 19.82 -25.74 17.35
N THR A 22 19.26 -24.80 16.61
CA THR A 22 18.14 -25.06 15.68
C THR A 22 18.48 -24.56 14.29
N GLY A 23 19.46 -25.21 13.67
CA GLY A 23 19.85 -24.99 12.27
C GLY A 23 19.90 -26.31 11.52
N CYS A 24 18.74 -26.82 11.08
CA CYS A 24 18.61 -27.87 10.07
C CYS A 24 17.15 -27.94 9.58
N PHE A 25 16.77 -27.07 8.64
CA PHE A 25 15.68 -27.35 7.69
C PHE A 25 15.63 -26.24 6.63
N LEU A 26 16.14 -26.49 5.40
CA LEU A 26 15.63 -25.96 4.10
C LEU A 26 16.59 -26.10 2.90
N THR A 27 17.81 -26.62 3.02
CA THR A 27 18.70 -26.79 1.87
C THR A 27 18.72 -28.23 1.37
N ASP A 28 17.63 -28.68 0.74
CA ASP A 28 17.62 -29.92 -0.06
C ASP A 28 16.78 -29.81 -1.35
N LYS A 29 16.43 -28.59 -1.79
CA LYS A 29 15.59 -28.41 -2.99
C LYS A 29 16.04 -27.30 -3.94
N ILE A 30 17.36 -27.22 -4.19
CA ILE A 30 17.95 -26.30 -5.19
C ILE A 30 18.67 -27.08 -6.32
N SER A 31 18.56 -28.41 -6.35
CA SER A 31 19.18 -29.27 -7.36
C SER A 31 18.30 -29.57 -8.59
N SER A 32 17.13 -28.93 -8.75
CA SER A 32 16.21 -29.19 -9.88
C SER A 32 15.92 -27.98 -10.79
N LEU A 33 16.68 -26.88 -10.70
CA LEU A 33 16.55 -25.72 -11.62
C LEU A 33 17.83 -25.46 -12.42
N LYS A 34 18.46 -26.54 -12.90
CA LYS A 34 19.53 -26.49 -13.90
C LYS A 34 19.26 -27.52 -14.99
N GLN A 35 18.25 -27.27 -15.82
CA GLN A 35 18.16 -27.92 -17.13
C GLN A 35 17.30 -27.11 -18.11
N GLY A 36 17.95 -26.73 -19.21
CA GLY A 36 17.35 -26.15 -20.41
C GLY A 36 17.47 -24.62 -20.48
N PHE A 37 18.08 -24.00 -21.49
CA PHE A 37 18.80 -24.49 -22.66
C PHE A 37 19.48 -23.24 -23.26
N ASN A 38 20.80 -23.27 -23.43
CA ASN A 38 21.51 -22.30 -24.28
C ASN A 38 21.40 -22.81 -25.72
N GLN A 39 21.01 -21.98 -26.68
CA GLN A 39 21.86 -21.71 -27.85
C GLN A 39 21.31 -20.58 -28.73
N GLU A 40 22.27 -19.75 -29.10
CA GLU A 40 22.28 -18.68 -30.08
C GLU A 40 22.27 -19.22 -31.53
N GLU A 41 22.07 -18.28 -32.46
CA GLU A 41 22.54 -18.28 -33.85
C GLU A 41 21.68 -18.96 -34.94
N SER A 42 21.16 -18.14 -35.87
CA SER A 42 21.84 -17.81 -37.14
C SER A 42 20.92 -17.75 -38.37
N LEU A 43 20.79 -16.53 -38.89
CA LEU A 43 20.79 -16.10 -40.30
C LEU A 43 19.75 -16.55 -41.35
N THR A 44 19.17 -15.49 -41.94
CA THR A 44 18.98 -15.19 -43.37
C THR A 44 17.82 -15.79 -44.17
N ASP A 45 16.89 -14.87 -44.45
CA ASP A 45 16.55 -14.34 -45.79
C ASP A 45 15.80 -15.25 -46.78
N SER A 46 14.50 -14.94 -46.96
CA SER A 46 13.88 -14.77 -48.28
C SER A 46 12.47 -14.19 -48.13
N GLU A 47 12.32 -12.93 -48.57
CA GLU A 47 11.13 -12.39 -49.25
C GLU A 47 10.76 -13.37 -50.40
N ILE A 48 9.52 -13.68 -50.81
CA ILE A 48 8.38 -12.86 -51.24
C ILE A 48 7.13 -13.79 -51.30
N GLN A 49 5.95 -13.18 -51.10
CA GLN A 49 4.61 -13.50 -51.66
C GLN A 49 3.55 -13.93 -50.63
N THR A 50 2.71 -12.95 -50.30
CA THR A 50 1.31 -13.11 -49.88
C THR A 50 0.58 -14.16 -50.71
N PRO A 51 -0.19 -15.03 -50.03
CA PRO A 51 -1.62 -15.07 -50.31
C PRO A 51 -2.43 -14.90 -49.03
N THR A 52 -3.49 -14.09 -49.14
CA THR A 52 -4.55 -13.89 -48.17
C THR A 52 -5.01 -15.22 -47.54
N VAL A 53 -4.74 -15.40 -46.25
CA VAL A 53 -5.34 -16.45 -45.42
C VAL A 53 -6.35 -15.81 -44.48
N ILE A 54 -7.61 -16.15 -44.71
CA ILE A 54 -8.73 -15.89 -43.81
C ILE A 54 -8.49 -16.77 -42.57
N ILE A 55 -8.14 -16.18 -41.43
CA ILE A 55 -8.08 -16.89 -40.15
C ILE A 55 -9.31 -16.48 -39.35
N GLU A 56 -10.26 -17.40 -39.28
CA GLU A 56 -11.25 -17.44 -38.22
C GLU A 56 -10.55 -17.63 -36.86
N THR A 57 -11.06 -16.89 -35.88
CA THR A 57 -10.55 -16.64 -34.54
C THR A 57 -10.45 -17.90 -33.67
N PRO A 58 -9.57 -17.93 -32.66
CA PRO A 58 -9.93 -18.47 -31.35
C PRO A 58 -10.11 -17.30 -30.38
N GLN A 59 -11.38 -16.96 -30.24
CA GLN A 59 -11.95 -16.16 -29.18
C GLN A 59 -11.58 -16.79 -27.83
N ASN A 60 -10.74 -16.09 -27.05
CA ASN A 60 -10.75 -16.19 -25.59
C ASN A 60 -10.07 -14.95 -24.97
N ALA A 61 -10.55 -13.78 -25.35
CA ALA A 61 -10.58 -12.70 -24.38
C ALA A 61 -11.68 -13.08 -23.39
N VAL A 62 -11.30 -13.60 -22.22
CA VAL A 62 -12.22 -13.71 -21.09
C VAL A 62 -12.56 -12.28 -20.72
N THR A 63 -13.65 -11.76 -21.29
CA THR A 63 -14.29 -10.54 -20.83
C THR A 63 -14.89 -10.86 -19.48
N VAL A 64 -14.07 -10.84 -18.42
CA VAL A 64 -14.59 -10.76 -17.07
C VAL A 64 -15.26 -9.39 -17.01
N ASN A 65 -16.58 -9.37 -17.20
CA ASN A 65 -17.39 -8.20 -16.91
C ASN A 65 -17.38 -8.04 -15.38
N ALA A 66 -16.28 -7.53 -14.85
CA ALA A 66 -16.11 -7.30 -13.43
C ALA A 66 -17.12 -6.23 -13.03
N GLU A 67 -18.05 -6.58 -12.15
CA GLU A 67 -18.97 -5.61 -11.57
C GLU A 67 -18.15 -4.43 -11.00
N THR A 68 -18.57 -3.22 -11.30
CA THR A 68 -17.92 -2.01 -10.79
C THR A 68 -18.81 -1.32 -9.76
N GLN A 69 -18.18 -0.48 -8.94
CA GLN A 69 -18.87 0.41 -8.02
C GLN A 69 -18.14 1.75 -7.92
N THR A 70 -18.89 2.81 -7.63
CA THR A 70 -18.36 4.15 -7.42
C THR A 70 -17.94 4.31 -5.96
N ILE A 71 -16.74 4.86 -5.75
CA ILE A 71 -16.24 5.29 -4.44
C ILE A 71 -15.94 6.79 -4.46
N ALA A 72 -15.96 7.42 -3.29
CA ALA A 72 -15.58 8.80 -3.07
C ALA A 72 -14.14 8.88 -2.52
N LEU A 73 -13.28 9.64 -3.18
CA LEU A 73 -11.90 9.92 -2.75
C LEU A 73 -11.77 11.41 -2.43
N TYR A 74 -11.11 11.76 -1.33
CA TYR A 74 -11.00 13.16 -0.89
C TYR A 74 -9.61 13.71 -1.18
N PHE A 75 -9.50 14.64 -2.12
CA PHE A 75 -8.25 15.30 -2.51
C PHE A 75 -8.26 16.79 -2.17
N LYS A 76 -7.12 17.46 -2.26
CA LYS A 76 -7.01 18.89 -1.95
C LYS A 76 -7.30 19.72 -3.21
N ASP A 77 -8.08 20.79 -3.11
CA ASP A 77 -8.18 21.81 -4.15
C ASP A 77 -7.11 22.91 -4.03
N GLN A 78 -7.11 23.86 -4.96
CA GLN A 78 -6.19 25.01 -4.92
C GLN A 78 -6.39 25.94 -3.71
N ALA A 79 -7.56 25.88 -3.06
CA ALA A 79 -7.88 26.67 -1.87
C ALA A 79 -7.52 25.95 -0.56
N GLY A 80 -6.96 24.73 -0.63
CA GLY A 80 -6.59 23.95 0.55
C GLY A 80 -7.78 23.28 1.23
N LYS A 81 -8.89 23.05 0.52
CA LYS A 81 -10.05 22.30 1.01
C LYS A 81 -10.08 20.90 0.45
N LEU A 82 -10.70 19.96 1.17
CA LEU A 82 -10.96 18.63 0.68
C LEU A 82 -12.15 18.65 -0.28
N VAL A 83 -11.99 18.07 -1.45
CA VAL A 83 -13.02 17.93 -2.47
C VAL A 83 -13.15 16.46 -2.82
N LEU A 84 -14.40 16.01 -2.95
CA LEU A 84 -14.73 14.67 -3.38
C LEU A 84 -14.47 14.51 -4.88
N GLU A 85 -13.73 13.46 -5.24
CA GLU A 85 -13.67 12.90 -6.58
C GLU A 85 -14.34 11.52 -6.55
N GLU A 86 -15.31 11.29 -7.44
CA GLU A 86 -15.91 9.97 -7.62
C GLU A 86 -15.03 9.12 -8.54
N ARG A 87 -14.78 7.86 -8.15
CA ARG A 87 -14.01 6.91 -8.96
C ARG A 87 -14.72 5.58 -9.06
N MET A 88 -14.87 5.09 -10.29
CA MET A 88 -15.40 3.76 -10.54
C MET A 88 -14.27 2.72 -10.44
N ILE A 89 -14.43 1.74 -9.57
CA ILE A 89 -13.46 0.65 -9.39
C ILE A 89 -14.14 -0.72 -9.43
N PRO A 90 -13.40 -1.81 -9.73
CA PRO A 90 -13.94 -3.16 -9.61
C PRO A 90 -14.44 -3.41 -8.19
N LYS A 91 -15.58 -4.08 -8.10
CA LYS A 91 -16.13 -4.56 -6.84
C LYS A 91 -15.32 -5.76 -6.37
N VAL A 92 -14.74 -5.64 -5.19
CA VAL A 92 -13.87 -6.64 -4.58
C VAL A 92 -14.18 -6.81 -3.11
N GLU A 93 -13.84 -7.97 -2.56
CA GLU A 93 -13.72 -8.11 -1.11
C GLU A 93 -12.57 -7.20 -0.63
N GLY A 94 -12.78 -6.47 0.47
CA GLY A 94 -11.79 -5.52 0.98
C GLY A 94 -11.79 -4.17 0.25
N ILE A 95 -12.96 -3.66 -0.17
CA ILE A 95 -13.09 -2.36 -0.86
C ILE A 95 -12.38 -1.19 -0.15
N ALA A 96 -12.30 -1.20 1.19
CA ALA A 96 -11.60 -0.18 1.94
C ALA A 96 -10.10 -0.12 1.59
N ARG A 97 -9.48 -1.28 1.34
CA ARG A 97 -8.09 -1.38 0.85
C ARG A 97 -7.96 -0.75 -0.52
N SER A 98 -8.82 -1.13 -1.45
CA SER A 98 -8.81 -0.57 -2.81
C SER A 98 -9.02 0.94 -2.81
N ALA A 99 -9.90 1.47 -1.95
CA ALA A 99 -10.08 2.91 -1.81
C ALA A 99 -8.81 3.64 -1.32
N MET A 100 -8.06 3.06 -0.39
CA MET A 100 -6.78 3.62 0.05
C MET A 100 -5.71 3.56 -1.04
N GLU A 101 -5.64 2.45 -1.78
CA GLU A 101 -4.72 2.32 -2.92
C GLU A 101 -5.03 3.34 -4.02
N GLU A 102 -6.32 3.57 -4.32
CA GLU A 102 -6.75 4.61 -5.24
C GLU A 102 -6.49 6.02 -4.75
N LEU A 103 -6.61 6.25 -3.43
CA LEU A 103 -6.26 7.54 -2.82
C LEU A 103 -4.76 7.83 -2.97
N ILE A 104 -3.90 6.83 -2.77
CA ILE A 104 -2.44 6.94 -2.96
C ILE A 104 -2.09 7.26 -4.42
N LYS A 105 -2.82 6.69 -5.40
CA LYS A 105 -2.62 7.00 -6.83
C LYS A 105 -2.85 8.48 -7.16
N GLY A 106 -3.57 9.21 -6.32
CA GLY A 106 -3.86 10.62 -6.51
C GLY A 106 -5.13 10.89 -7.35
N PRO A 107 -5.49 12.17 -7.51
CA PRO A 107 -6.67 12.57 -8.27
C PRO A 107 -6.50 12.38 -9.78
N THR A 108 -7.62 12.19 -10.47
CA THR A 108 -7.69 12.20 -11.94
C THR A 108 -8.36 13.45 -12.48
N GLN A 109 -9.12 14.15 -11.64
CA GLN A 109 -9.80 15.38 -12.00
C GLN A 109 -8.84 16.57 -11.99
N ALA A 110 -8.93 17.41 -13.03
CA ALA A 110 -8.18 18.65 -13.11
C ALA A 110 -8.54 19.60 -11.94
N GLY A 111 -7.53 20.29 -11.41
CA GLY A 111 -7.69 21.24 -10.31
C GLY A 111 -7.67 20.62 -8.91
N LEU A 112 -7.50 19.30 -8.81
CA LEU A 112 -7.24 18.58 -7.56
C LEU A 112 -5.77 18.18 -7.46
N GLU A 113 -5.27 18.12 -6.22
CA GLU A 113 -3.91 17.73 -5.86
C GLU A 113 -3.93 16.59 -4.83
N SER A 114 -2.94 15.70 -4.91
CA SER A 114 -2.77 14.61 -3.96
C SER A 114 -2.56 15.13 -2.53
N THR A 115 -3.23 14.49 -1.58
CA THR A 115 -3.08 14.71 -0.13
C THR A 115 -2.03 13.79 0.49
N LEU A 116 -1.74 12.67 -0.19
CA LEU A 116 -0.72 11.70 0.19
C LEU A 116 0.46 11.76 -0.80
N PRO A 117 1.69 11.51 -0.35
CA PRO A 117 2.82 11.40 -1.26
C PRO A 117 2.69 10.13 -2.09
N ALA A 118 3.15 10.16 -3.35
CA ALA A 118 3.17 9.00 -4.23
C ALA A 118 4.06 7.85 -3.71
N SER A 119 4.96 8.15 -2.76
CA SER A 119 5.78 7.17 -2.05
C SER A 119 5.03 6.41 -0.96
N ALA A 120 3.85 6.88 -0.52
CA ALA A 120 3.09 6.23 0.54
C ALA A 120 2.75 4.79 0.17
N LYS A 121 2.91 3.88 1.13
CA LYS A 121 2.55 2.47 0.96
C LYS A 121 1.60 2.06 2.05
N LEU A 122 0.48 1.44 1.65
CA LEU A 122 -0.42 0.79 2.58
C LEU A 122 0.16 -0.58 2.94
N LEU A 123 0.47 -0.79 4.22
CA LEU A 123 0.93 -2.07 4.75
C LEU A 123 -0.26 -2.96 5.06
N ASP A 124 -1.20 -2.46 5.87
CA ASP A 124 -2.38 -3.22 6.26
C ASP A 124 -3.63 -2.35 6.43
N ILE A 125 -4.78 -2.98 6.30
CA ILE A 125 -6.07 -2.39 6.68
C ILE A 125 -7.01 -3.47 7.19
N ASN A 126 -7.59 -3.20 8.36
CA ASN A 126 -8.54 -4.10 9.00
C ASN A 126 -9.77 -3.30 9.47
N VAL A 127 -10.94 -3.67 8.97
CA VAL A 127 -12.22 -3.10 9.40
C VAL A 127 -12.87 -4.04 10.40
N LYS A 128 -12.95 -3.59 11.64
CA LYS A 128 -13.55 -4.35 12.74
C LYS A 128 -15.08 -4.24 12.70
N SER A 129 -15.74 -5.23 13.30
CA SER A 129 -17.21 -5.26 13.43
C SER A 129 -17.80 -4.12 14.28
N ASP A 130 -16.98 -3.42 15.07
CA ASP A 130 -17.34 -2.27 15.91
C ASP A 130 -17.16 -0.91 15.20
N GLY A 131 -17.03 -0.93 13.87
CA GLY A 131 -16.90 0.27 13.05
C GLY A 131 -15.51 0.90 13.04
N LEU A 132 -14.50 0.31 13.69
CA LEU A 132 -13.12 0.82 13.66
C LEU A 132 -12.37 0.27 12.45
N ALA A 133 -11.91 1.16 11.56
CA ALA A 133 -10.91 0.84 10.55
C ALA A 133 -9.51 1.15 11.08
N ILE A 134 -8.68 0.11 11.22
CA ILE A 134 -7.25 0.27 11.51
C ILE A 134 -6.54 0.29 10.16
N VAL A 135 -5.83 1.38 9.87
CA VAL A 135 -5.10 1.56 8.61
C VAL A 135 -3.63 1.82 8.91
N ASP A 136 -2.75 1.00 8.35
CA ASP A 136 -1.32 1.00 8.60
C ASP A 136 -0.55 1.33 7.33
N PHE A 137 0.27 2.37 7.38
CA PHE A 137 1.14 2.80 6.29
C PHE A 137 2.61 2.56 6.61
N SER A 138 3.46 2.51 5.60
CA SER A 138 4.90 2.56 5.84
C SER A 138 5.35 3.94 6.29
N GLY A 139 6.55 4.03 6.89
CA GLY A 139 7.21 5.30 7.17
C GLY A 139 7.41 6.22 5.95
N ASP A 140 7.23 5.72 4.73
CA ASP A 140 7.29 6.52 3.49
C ASP A 140 6.15 7.57 3.41
N LEU A 141 5.06 7.36 4.15
CA LEU A 141 4.00 8.37 4.31
C LEU A 141 4.55 9.61 5.02
N ILE A 142 5.29 9.42 6.11
CA ILE A 142 5.84 10.51 6.92
C ILE A 142 6.93 11.24 6.15
N THR A 143 7.87 10.50 5.56
CA THR A 143 9.03 11.10 4.89
C THR A 143 8.68 11.81 3.58
N GLY A 144 7.58 11.42 2.93
CA GLY A 144 7.09 12.05 1.70
C GLY A 144 6.17 13.24 1.93
N LEU A 145 5.65 13.45 3.14
CA LEU A 145 4.70 14.54 3.41
C LEU A 145 5.40 15.90 3.48
N PRO A 146 4.83 16.96 2.88
CA PRO A 146 5.33 18.32 3.05
C PRO A 146 5.30 18.74 4.53
N ALA A 147 6.38 19.37 4.99
CA ALA A 147 6.54 19.82 6.38
C ALA A 147 5.65 21.04 6.71
N SER A 148 4.34 20.83 6.81
CA SER A 148 3.36 21.87 7.17
C SER A 148 2.14 21.28 7.86
N GLU A 149 1.55 22.04 8.79
CA GLU A 149 0.32 21.67 9.48
C GLU A 149 -0.84 21.42 8.51
N ALA A 150 -0.97 22.27 7.48
CA ALA A 150 -2.02 22.12 6.48
C ALA A 150 -1.90 20.80 5.71
N ALA A 151 -0.68 20.43 5.28
CA ALA A 151 -0.46 19.18 4.56
C ALA A 151 -0.76 17.96 5.44
N GLU A 152 -0.30 17.97 6.70
CA GLU A 152 -0.58 16.90 7.65
C GLU A 152 -2.09 16.74 7.90
N LYS A 153 -2.78 17.86 8.15
CA LYS A 153 -4.22 17.86 8.42
C LYS A 153 -5.00 17.31 7.23
N LEU A 154 -4.65 17.75 6.03
CA LEU A 154 -5.30 17.29 4.80
C LEU A 154 -5.01 15.81 4.53
N ALA A 155 -3.80 15.32 4.77
CA ALA A 155 -3.47 13.90 4.65
C ALA A 155 -4.32 13.03 5.60
N VAL A 156 -4.37 13.41 6.89
CA VAL A 156 -5.15 12.71 7.91
C VAL A 156 -6.62 12.66 7.53
N TYR A 157 -7.24 13.82 7.26
CA TYR A 157 -8.68 13.85 7.00
C TYR A 157 -9.08 13.40 5.60
N SER A 158 -8.16 13.38 4.64
CA SER A 158 -8.35 12.71 3.36
C SER A 158 -8.53 11.20 3.55
N ILE A 159 -7.67 10.56 4.35
CA ILE A 159 -7.79 9.13 4.71
C ILE A 159 -9.11 8.88 5.46
N VAL A 160 -9.38 9.68 6.49
CA VAL A 160 -10.56 9.51 7.35
C VAL A 160 -11.86 9.69 6.56
N ASN A 161 -11.99 10.76 5.78
CA ASN A 161 -13.22 11.05 5.03
C ASN A 161 -13.44 10.04 3.89
N THR A 162 -12.36 9.50 3.31
CA THR A 162 -12.43 8.42 2.32
C THR A 162 -12.88 7.12 2.97
N LEU A 163 -12.31 6.71 4.10
CA LEU A 163 -12.70 5.43 4.74
C LEU A 163 -14.11 5.47 5.34
N THR A 164 -14.48 6.59 5.97
CA THR A 164 -15.82 6.78 6.58
C THR A 164 -16.94 6.97 5.55
N GLN A 165 -16.66 6.83 4.24
CA GLN A 165 -17.70 6.69 3.23
C GLN A 165 -18.44 5.35 3.36
N PHE A 166 -17.75 4.32 3.85
CA PHE A 166 -18.30 2.98 3.98
C PHE A 166 -19.09 2.88 5.27
N ALA A 167 -20.34 2.43 5.19
CA ALA A 167 -21.23 2.33 6.36
C ALA A 167 -20.68 1.41 7.48
N SER A 168 -19.76 0.51 7.16
CA SER A 168 -19.05 -0.33 8.13
C SER A 168 -17.89 0.37 8.85
N VAL A 169 -17.58 1.63 8.51
CA VAL A 169 -16.49 2.41 9.09
C VAL A 169 -17.04 3.68 9.71
N GLU A 170 -17.03 3.74 11.04
CA GLU A 170 -17.43 4.91 11.82
C GLU A 170 -16.24 5.78 12.21
N LYS A 171 -15.08 5.14 12.43
CA LYS A 171 -13.87 5.77 12.98
C LYS A 171 -12.62 5.09 12.46
N VAL A 172 -11.52 5.83 12.43
CA VAL A 172 -10.23 5.39 11.89
C VAL A 172 -9.14 5.49 12.95
N GLU A 173 -8.34 4.43 13.07
CA GLU A 173 -7.06 4.44 13.79
C GLU A 173 -5.94 4.40 12.74
N LEU A 174 -5.10 5.43 12.75
CA LEU A 174 -3.95 5.54 11.84
C LEU A 174 -2.70 4.96 12.50
N ARG A 175 -1.98 4.14 11.75
CA ARG A 175 -0.70 3.54 12.14
C ARG A 175 0.37 3.79 11.10
N VAL A 176 1.61 3.81 11.58
CA VAL A 176 2.81 3.82 10.75
C VAL A 176 3.75 2.74 11.24
N ASP A 177 4.18 1.86 10.33
CA ASP A 177 5.05 0.72 10.60
C ASP A 177 4.53 -0.14 11.78
N GLY A 178 3.21 -0.38 11.80
CA GLY A 178 2.52 -1.18 12.82
C GLY A 178 2.30 -0.47 14.16
N GLN A 179 2.80 0.76 14.33
CA GLN A 179 2.69 1.53 15.57
C GLN A 179 1.60 2.60 15.48
N ARG A 180 0.90 2.82 16.59
CA ARG A 180 0.01 3.97 16.73
C ARG A 180 0.84 5.25 16.75
N VAL A 181 0.39 6.25 16.00
CA VAL A 181 1.02 7.56 15.92
C VAL A 181 0.13 8.61 16.58
N SER A 182 0.73 9.53 17.33
CA SER A 182 0.04 10.71 17.88
C SER A 182 0.05 11.91 16.94
N THR A 183 0.82 11.82 15.85
CA THR A 183 0.99 12.81 14.78
C THR A 183 1.76 12.12 13.65
N LEU A 184 1.56 12.53 12.39
CA LEU A 184 2.38 12.05 11.27
C LEU A 184 3.72 12.79 11.21
N ILE A 185 3.71 14.13 11.28
CA ILE A 185 4.94 14.94 11.08
C ILE A 185 5.14 16.04 12.15
N GLY A 186 4.28 16.12 13.17
CA GLY A 186 4.48 16.94 14.37
C GLY A 186 3.49 18.09 14.59
N TYR A 187 2.52 18.31 13.69
CA TYR A 187 1.63 19.48 13.75
C TYR A 187 0.18 19.14 14.12
N VAL A 188 -0.32 17.96 13.76
CA VAL A 188 -1.71 17.57 14.01
C VAL A 188 -1.78 16.44 15.02
N GLU A 189 -2.51 16.68 16.11
CA GLU A 189 -2.77 15.64 17.10
C GLU A 189 -3.73 14.58 16.54
N ILE A 190 -3.26 13.34 16.54
CA ILE A 190 -4.01 12.16 16.13
C ILE A 190 -4.39 11.40 17.40
N ASN A 191 -5.68 11.40 17.71
CA ASN A 191 -6.22 10.57 18.77
C ASN A 191 -6.59 9.18 18.23
N GLN A 192 -7.00 8.28 19.13
CA GLN A 192 -7.22 6.87 18.78
C GLN A 192 -8.44 6.62 17.87
N ASN A 193 -9.35 7.58 17.74
CA ASN A 193 -10.63 7.42 17.05
C ASN A 193 -10.90 8.65 16.18
N LEU A 194 -10.21 8.75 15.05
CA LEU A 194 -10.45 9.83 14.10
C LEU A 194 -11.82 9.63 13.44
N VAL A 195 -12.63 10.67 13.46
CA VAL A 195 -13.97 10.69 12.85
C VAL A 195 -13.99 11.67 11.69
N ARG A 196 -14.94 11.45 10.79
CA ARG A 196 -15.18 12.31 9.63
C ARG A 196 -15.27 13.78 10.04
N ASP A 197 -14.52 14.63 9.35
CA ASP A 197 -14.56 16.08 9.54
C ASP A 197 -15.08 16.74 8.26
N THR A 198 -16.34 17.16 8.30
CA THR A 198 -17.00 17.83 7.18
C THR A 198 -16.62 19.31 7.07
N SER A 199 -16.01 19.92 8.09
CA SER A 199 -15.60 21.34 8.05
C SER A 199 -14.46 21.58 7.06
N LEU A 200 -13.71 20.54 6.74
CA LEU A 200 -12.63 20.55 5.76
C LEU A 200 -13.10 20.29 4.33
N ILE A 201 -14.33 19.78 4.17
CA ILE A 201 -14.91 19.48 2.87
C ILE A 201 -15.53 20.75 2.28
N ARG A 202 -15.34 20.95 0.98
CA ARG A 202 -16.01 21.99 0.19
C ARG A 202 -17.25 21.45 -0.51
#